data_AF-A0A944GDX4-F1
#
_entry.id   AF-A0A944GDX4-F1
#
_cell.length_a   1.000
_cell.length_b   1.000
_cell.length_c   1.000
_cell.angle_alpha   90.00
_cell.angle_beta   90.00
_cell.angle_gamma   90.00
#
_symmetry.space_group_name_H-M   'P 1'
#
loop_
_entity.id
_entity.type
_entity.pdbx_description
1 polymer ?
#
loop_
_entity_poly.entity_id
_entity_poly.type
_entity_poly.pdbx_seq_one_letter_code
_entity_poly.pdbx_strand_id
1 'polypeptide(L)'
;MSQPRYEVEPGINNCLIIRDSHSSDLTSLTKHALTFLEQQSANSYVRRTLIVSDIDGNDLANEMFFVNIQKVIKSKSVNRIIFIGPELYSRVSLFSEMEDKLFFKNTKEFLSSNFIASLSNEVLLLKIAPQFDPNRILFHLQQISHDTVMEINFDALFHNVDHFRSKLKPTTKLMCMVKASAYGSGSVEVAQALQHYGCDYLAVAFVNEGVELRNAGIKLPILVLDPVMPAIHHLFKYNLEPEVGSFEFLNTLLDEIKIHNLKKYPIHIKLDTGMHRAGFETEDLPALVSLINDNSKYIHVKSIFSHLAAADEMTPEMDDFTLQQIRLFDSNTQFIEENIKYSTLKHILNTAGIERFHQYQFDMVRLGIGLWGVNCCNEDKLRNVCSLSTRIMQLKKVKAGETVGYSRKGIVDSEKNIALLPIGYADGLDRRLGNGVGSVFVGGVKVPIIGNICMDLTMIDVTGLDVKVGDKVVLFNDKQGLSDIANLLGTIPYEVLSNISVRVRRLYYRE
;
A
#
# COMPACT_ATOMS: atom_id res chain seq x y z
N MET A 1 -10.20 32.99 -12.53
CA MET A 1 -10.84 31.77 -12.00
C MET A 1 -11.27 32.06 -10.57
N SER A 2 -12.55 31.92 -10.25
CA SER A 2 -13.06 32.15 -8.89
C SER A 2 -12.55 31.05 -7.95
N GLN A 3 -11.92 31.42 -6.82
CA GLN A 3 -11.52 30.45 -5.81
C GLN A 3 -12.75 29.71 -5.25
N PRO A 4 -12.67 28.38 -5.01
CA PRO A 4 -13.74 27.64 -4.36
C PRO A 4 -13.97 28.16 -2.93
N ARG A 5 -15.24 28.25 -2.53
CA ARG A 5 -15.63 28.75 -1.18
C ARG A 5 -15.25 27.78 -0.05
N TYR A 6 -15.28 26.48 -0.34
CA TYR A 6 -14.91 25.42 0.61
C TYR A 6 -13.78 24.57 0.04
N GLU A 7 -12.71 24.40 0.81
CA GLU A 7 -11.61 23.50 0.51
C GLU A 7 -11.64 22.36 1.53
N VAL A 8 -11.48 21.11 1.07
CA VAL A 8 -11.50 19.92 1.93
C VAL A 8 -10.14 19.25 1.86
N GLU A 9 -9.53 19.00 3.02
CA GLU A 9 -8.19 18.47 3.15
C GLU A 9 -8.09 17.40 4.25
N PRO A 10 -7.20 16.40 4.12
CA PRO A 10 -6.97 15.41 5.16
C PRO A 10 -6.22 16.02 6.36
N GLY A 11 -6.74 15.80 7.56
CA GLY A 11 -6.15 16.20 8.84
C GLY A 11 -5.49 15.06 9.60
N ILE A 12 -4.76 15.39 10.66
CA ILE A 12 -4.13 14.44 11.57
C ILE A 12 -5.14 13.44 12.17
N ASN A 13 -4.67 12.25 12.57
CA ASN A 13 -5.46 11.27 13.31
C ASN A 13 -6.82 10.92 12.65
N ASN A 14 -6.82 10.79 11.32
CA ASN A 14 -8.01 10.53 10.51
C ASN A 14 -9.10 11.62 10.68
N CYS A 15 -8.70 12.89 10.79
CA CYS A 15 -9.63 14.01 10.74
C CYS A 15 -9.81 14.50 9.30
N LEU A 16 -10.93 15.16 9.04
CA LEU A 16 -11.18 15.84 7.77
C LEU A 16 -11.29 17.35 8.04
N ILE A 17 -10.56 18.16 7.30
CA ILE A 17 -10.53 19.62 7.48
C ILE A 17 -11.36 20.25 6.36
N ILE A 18 -12.32 21.09 6.74
CA ILE A 18 -13.11 21.91 5.83
C ILE A 18 -12.75 23.36 6.10
N ARG A 19 -12.14 24.02 5.12
CA ARG A 19 -11.79 25.44 5.18
C ARG A 19 -12.84 26.27 4.46
N ASP A 20 -13.39 27.27 5.13
CA ASP A 20 -14.23 28.29 4.49
C ASP A 20 -13.38 29.54 4.20
N SER A 21 -13.11 29.78 2.92
CA SER A 21 -12.19 30.82 2.44
C SER A 21 -12.77 32.24 2.53
N HIS A 22 -14.05 32.41 2.86
CA HIS A 22 -14.72 33.72 2.92
C HIS A 22 -14.82 34.21 4.37
N SER A 23 -13.71 34.67 4.95
CA SER A 23 -13.59 35.05 6.36
C SER A 23 -14.40 36.29 6.79
N SER A 24 -14.84 37.14 5.84
CA SER A 24 -15.33 38.49 6.09
C SER A 24 -16.83 38.73 5.89
N ASP A 25 -17.62 37.68 5.59
CA ASP A 25 -19.06 37.87 5.37
C ASP A 25 -19.87 37.72 6.67
N LEU A 26 -20.68 38.71 7.01
CA LEU A 26 -21.50 38.77 8.23
C LEU A 26 -22.56 37.67 8.35
N THR A 27 -22.83 37.01 7.22
CA THR A 27 -23.68 35.83 7.05
C THR A 27 -22.93 34.49 7.22
N SER A 28 -21.63 34.53 7.52
CA SER A 28 -20.61 33.47 7.33
C SER A 28 -20.89 32.06 7.87
N LEU A 29 -21.55 31.89 9.03
CA LEU A 29 -22.02 30.57 9.50
C LEU A 29 -23.38 30.24 8.84
N THR A 30 -23.37 30.25 7.50
CA THR A 30 -24.55 29.96 6.69
C THR A 30 -25.01 28.51 6.90
N LYS A 31 -26.32 28.28 6.72
CA LYS A 31 -26.90 26.94 6.56
C LYS A 31 -26.06 26.06 5.62
N HIS A 32 -25.48 26.63 4.55
CA HIS A 32 -24.66 25.91 3.59
C HIS A 32 -23.36 25.33 4.17
N ALA A 33 -22.61 26.06 5.00
CA ALA A 33 -21.38 25.54 5.60
C ALA A 33 -21.66 24.37 6.54
N LEU A 34 -22.75 24.46 7.32
CA LEU A 34 -23.20 23.39 8.21
C LEU A 34 -23.77 22.20 7.45
N THR A 35 -24.56 22.44 6.39
CA THR A 35 -25.05 21.37 5.52
C THR A 35 -23.89 20.64 4.84
N PHE A 36 -22.85 21.36 4.42
CA PHE A 36 -21.65 20.75 3.84
C PHE A 36 -20.87 19.93 4.87
N LEU A 37 -20.70 20.44 6.10
CA LEU A 37 -20.13 19.70 7.23
C LEU A 37 -20.92 18.41 7.52
N GLU A 38 -22.26 18.48 7.54
CA GLU A 38 -23.14 17.33 7.75
C GLU A 38 -22.97 16.27 6.65
N GLN A 39 -22.95 16.68 5.38
CA GLN A 39 -22.73 15.79 4.24
C GLN A 39 -21.38 15.05 4.32
N GLN A 40 -20.30 15.75 4.68
CA GLN A 40 -18.98 15.13 4.78
C GLN A 40 -18.85 14.19 5.99
N SER A 41 -19.62 14.44 7.06
CA SER A 41 -19.63 13.56 8.25
C SER A 41 -20.39 12.24 8.04
N ALA A 42 -21.36 12.20 7.11
CA ALA A 42 -22.15 10.99 6.81
C ALA A 42 -21.30 9.81 6.30
N ASN A 43 -20.15 10.14 5.69
CA ASN A 43 -18.99 9.31 5.33
C ASN A 43 -18.66 8.13 6.26
N SER A 44 -18.23 8.46 7.48
CA SER A 44 -17.46 7.57 8.37
C SER A 44 -17.07 8.26 9.70
N TYR A 45 -17.44 9.53 9.92
CA TYR A 45 -16.90 10.36 11.00
C TYR A 45 -18.00 10.73 12.00
N VAL A 46 -17.77 10.42 13.29
CA VAL A 46 -18.84 10.48 14.30
C VAL A 46 -18.97 11.88 14.93
N ARG A 47 -17.92 12.71 14.88
CA ARG A 47 -17.88 13.99 15.60
C ARG A 47 -17.59 15.17 14.68
N ARG A 48 -18.41 16.22 14.79
CA ARG A 48 -18.31 17.47 14.05
C ARG A 48 -17.82 18.59 14.97
N THR A 49 -16.70 19.20 14.62
CA THR A 49 -16.05 20.23 15.43
C THR A 49 -15.93 21.52 14.63
N LEU A 50 -16.42 22.63 15.19
CA LEU A 50 -16.28 23.97 14.61
C LEU A 50 -15.14 24.71 15.32
N ILE A 51 -14.16 25.20 14.57
CA ILE A 51 -13.11 26.08 15.09
C ILE A 51 -13.35 27.46 14.51
N VAL A 52 -13.65 28.42 15.39
CA VAL A 52 -14.07 29.77 15.02
C VAL A 52 -13.24 30.80 15.76
N SER A 53 -12.86 31.88 15.07
CA SER A 53 -12.17 33.01 15.69
C SER A 53 -13.08 34.23 15.85
N ASP A 54 -12.59 35.25 16.55
CA ASP A 54 -13.16 36.60 16.44
C ASP A 54 -13.10 37.04 14.97
N ILE A 55 -14.03 37.93 14.60
CA ILE A 55 -14.13 38.52 13.26
C ILE A 55 -13.81 40.01 13.34
N ASP A 56 -13.35 40.58 12.22
CA ASP A 56 -13.25 42.04 12.10
C ASP A 56 -14.61 42.61 11.67
N GLY A 57 -15.15 43.55 12.45
CA GLY A 57 -16.47 44.13 12.22
C GLY A 57 -16.77 45.33 13.13
N ASN A 58 -17.86 46.04 12.84
CA ASN A 58 -18.43 47.03 13.76
C ASN A 58 -19.27 46.33 14.85
N ASP A 59 -19.71 47.04 15.88
CA ASP A 59 -20.44 46.44 17.01
C ASP A 59 -21.68 45.63 16.56
N LEU A 60 -22.42 46.14 15.57
CA LEU A 60 -23.59 45.47 15.00
C LEU A 60 -23.21 44.15 14.31
N ALA A 61 -22.05 44.14 13.64
CA ALA A 61 -21.52 42.98 12.96
C ALA A 61 -21.16 41.86 13.95
N ASN A 62 -20.48 42.23 15.03
CA ASN A 62 -20.08 41.28 16.07
C ASN A 62 -21.32 40.70 16.77
N GLU A 63 -22.33 41.53 17.08
CA GLU A 63 -23.61 41.06 17.64
C GLU A 63 -24.33 40.06 16.73
N MET A 64 -24.44 40.34 15.43
CA MET A 64 -25.05 39.42 14.47
C MET A 64 -24.29 38.08 14.37
N PHE A 65 -22.97 38.13 14.42
CA PHE A 65 -22.12 36.93 14.40
C PHE A 65 -22.36 36.05 15.63
N PHE A 66 -22.46 36.64 16.82
CA PHE A 66 -22.78 35.89 18.05
C PHE A 66 -24.16 35.23 18.00
N VAL A 67 -25.18 35.93 17.50
CA VAL A 67 -26.53 35.36 17.30
C VAL A 67 -26.49 34.16 16.36
N ASN A 68 -25.67 34.20 15.31
CA ASN A 68 -25.52 33.07 14.38
C ASN A 68 -24.83 31.86 15.03
N ILE A 69 -23.79 32.07 15.85
CA ILE A 69 -23.17 30.98 16.62
C ILE A 69 -24.18 30.34 17.58
N GLN A 70 -25.01 31.13 18.27
CA GLN A 70 -26.06 30.59 19.15
C GLN A 70 -27.08 29.75 18.37
N LYS A 71 -27.43 30.14 17.14
CA LYS A 71 -28.29 29.32 16.27
C LYS A 71 -27.63 28.00 15.90
N VAL A 72 -26.32 27.98 15.65
CA VAL A 72 -25.55 26.75 15.36
C VAL A 72 -25.54 25.81 16.56
N ILE A 73 -25.36 26.36 17.77
CA ILE A 73 -25.45 25.57 19.01
C ILE A 73 -26.84 24.94 19.14
N LYS A 74 -27.90 25.72 18.91
CA LYS A 74 -29.29 25.24 19.00
C LYS A 74 -29.66 24.23 17.93
N SER A 75 -29.06 24.29 16.73
CA SER A 75 -29.33 23.33 15.65
C SER A 75 -28.73 21.95 15.91
N LYS A 76 -27.79 21.82 16.86
CA LYS A 76 -27.01 20.59 17.12
C LYS A 76 -26.28 20.04 15.87
N SER A 77 -25.98 20.93 14.93
CA SER A 77 -25.21 20.61 13.71
C SER A 77 -23.72 20.38 14.00
N VAL A 78 -23.26 20.74 15.19
CA VAL A 78 -21.88 20.54 15.66
C VAL A 78 -21.89 19.89 17.05
N ASN A 79 -20.92 19.01 17.29
CA ASN A 79 -20.75 18.33 18.57
C ASN A 79 -19.82 19.10 19.51
N ARG A 80 -18.91 19.91 18.96
CA ARG A 80 -17.91 20.70 19.71
C ARG A 80 -17.66 22.04 19.03
N ILE A 81 -17.41 23.09 19.82
CA ILE A 81 -16.96 24.39 19.30
C ILE A 81 -15.69 24.87 20.01
N ILE A 82 -14.72 25.33 19.24
CA ILE A 82 -13.47 25.92 19.71
C ILE A 82 -13.48 27.40 19.33
N PHE A 83 -13.34 28.26 20.34
CA PHE A 83 -13.35 29.71 20.20
C PHE A 83 -11.93 30.27 20.34
N ILE A 84 -11.52 31.11 19.39
CA ILE A 84 -10.18 31.74 19.37
C ILE A 84 -10.31 33.25 19.27
N GLY A 85 -9.97 33.97 20.33
CA GLY A 85 -9.90 35.43 20.32
C GLY A 85 -10.42 36.07 21.60
N PRO A 86 -9.96 37.30 21.93
CA PRO A 86 -10.32 37.98 23.16
C PRO A 86 -11.81 38.32 23.29
N GLU A 87 -12.52 38.64 22.20
CA GLU A 87 -13.93 39.02 22.28
C GLU A 87 -14.80 37.81 22.63
N LEU A 88 -14.65 36.70 21.90
CA LEU A 88 -15.31 35.42 22.21
C LEU A 88 -14.94 34.93 23.61
N TYR A 89 -13.68 35.08 24.02
CA TYR A 89 -13.20 34.70 25.35
C TYR A 89 -13.85 35.54 26.46
N SER A 90 -14.09 36.83 26.24
CA SER A 90 -14.74 37.69 27.24
C SER A 90 -16.23 37.37 27.45
N ARG A 91 -16.85 36.66 26.49
CA ARG A 91 -18.29 36.37 26.43
C ARG A 91 -18.65 34.90 26.66
N VAL A 92 -17.80 34.16 27.38
CA VAL A 92 -17.97 32.71 27.65
C VAL A 92 -19.36 32.36 28.21
N SER A 93 -19.95 33.24 29.01
CA SER A 93 -21.29 33.05 29.61
C SER A 93 -22.42 32.90 28.59
N LEU A 94 -22.29 33.53 27.40
CA LEU A 94 -23.29 33.49 26.33
C LEU A 94 -23.38 32.12 25.62
N PHE A 95 -22.41 31.24 25.84
CA PHE A 95 -22.31 29.92 25.21
C PHE A 95 -22.45 28.79 26.24
N SER A 96 -23.07 29.06 27.38
CA SER A 96 -23.29 28.10 28.47
C SER A 96 -24.05 26.84 28.02
N GLU A 97 -24.98 26.96 27.07
CA GLU A 97 -25.79 25.86 26.51
C GLU A 97 -24.98 24.77 25.78
N MET A 98 -23.75 25.06 25.32
CA MET A 98 -22.90 24.09 24.62
C MET A 98 -22.05 23.30 25.62
N GLU A 99 -22.21 21.99 25.71
CA GLU A 99 -21.48 21.15 26.66
C GLU A 99 -19.98 21.07 26.36
N ASP A 100 -19.62 20.81 25.10
CA ASP A 100 -18.22 20.64 24.67
C ASP A 100 -17.71 21.89 23.95
N LYS A 101 -17.07 22.77 24.71
CA LYS A 101 -16.52 24.04 24.24
C LYS A 101 -15.17 24.35 24.88
N LEU A 102 -14.25 24.91 24.09
CA LEU A 102 -12.97 25.44 24.58
C LEU A 102 -12.76 26.88 24.09
N PHE A 103 -12.08 27.68 24.91
CA PHE A 103 -11.78 29.07 24.61
C PHE A 103 -10.28 29.33 24.72
N PHE A 104 -9.74 30.05 23.74
CA PHE A 104 -8.35 30.46 23.68
C PHE A 104 -8.31 31.96 23.37
N LYS A 105 -7.44 32.72 24.04
CA LYS A 105 -7.37 34.18 23.85
C LYS A 105 -6.74 34.56 22.51
N ASN A 106 -5.95 33.68 21.93
CA ASN A 106 -5.26 33.88 20.66
C ASN A 106 -4.79 32.55 20.06
N THR A 107 -4.32 32.60 18.81
CA THR A 107 -3.80 31.44 18.07
C THR A 107 -2.64 30.75 18.76
N LYS A 108 -1.75 31.50 19.45
CA LYS A 108 -0.60 30.90 20.14
C LYS A 108 -1.05 30.00 21.29
N GLU A 109 -2.01 30.45 22.09
CA GLU A 109 -2.59 29.67 23.19
C GLU A 109 -3.26 28.39 22.67
N PHE A 110 -4.05 28.52 21.60
CA PHE A 110 -4.67 27.38 20.91
C PHE A 110 -3.64 26.35 20.44
N LEU A 111 -2.59 26.78 19.74
CA LEU A 111 -1.55 25.90 19.20
C LEU A 111 -0.68 25.24 20.30
N SER A 112 -0.49 25.91 21.43
CA SER A 112 0.24 25.36 22.58
C SER A 112 -0.59 24.42 23.46
N SER A 113 -1.89 24.31 23.20
CA SER A 113 -2.78 23.46 23.99
C SER A 113 -2.68 21.99 23.60
N ASN A 114 -3.10 21.10 24.50
CA ASN A 114 -3.19 19.67 24.20
C ASN A 114 -4.38 19.32 23.28
N PHE A 115 -5.15 20.31 22.81
CA PHE A 115 -6.34 20.07 22.00
C PHE A 115 -6.01 19.37 20.68
N ILE A 116 -5.01 19.87 19.95
CA ILE A 116 -4.64 19.31 18.64
C ILE A 116 -4.26 17.83 18.76
N ALA A 117 -3.48 17.49 19.79
CA ALA A 117 -3.10 16.10 20.08
C ALA A 117 -4.29 15.20 20.47
N SER A 118 -5.40 15.78 20.93
CA SER A 118 -6.61 15.04 21.33
C SER A 118 -7.57 14.74 20.18
N LEU A 119 -7.37 15.33 19.00
CA LEU A 119 -8.23 15.14 17.84
C LEU A 119 -8.08 13.72 17.27
N SER A 120 -9.19 13.05 16.98
CA SER A 120 -9.19 11.76 16.28
C SER A 120 -10.58 11.45 15.69
N ASN A 121 -10.62 11.05 14.41
CA ASN A 121 -11.86 10.66 13.70
C ASN A 121 -12.96 11.76 13.71
N GLU A 122 -12.58 13.03 13.56
CA GLU A 122 -13.50 14.18 13.58
C GLU A 122 -13.49 14.95 12.25
N VAL A 123 -14.59 15.61 11.89
CA VAL A 123 -14.64 16.61 10.81
C VAL A 123 -14.54 18.01 11.41
N LEU A 124 -13.54 18.77 10.99
CA LEU A 124 -13.17 20.09 11.49
C LEU A 124 -13.58 21.16 10.48
N LEU A 125 -14.54 22.02 10.84
CA LEU A 125 -14.87 23.21 10.06
C LEU A 125 -14.09 24.41 10.60
N LEU A 126 -13.22 25.02 9.77
CA LEU A 126 -12.40 26.16 10.14
C LEU A 126 -13.03 27.45 9.61
N LYS A 127 -13.40 28.33 10.54
CA LYS A 127 -13.87 29.70 10.28
C LYS A 127 -12.99 30.70 11.03
N ILE A 128 -11.80 30.91 10.50
CA ILE A 128 -10.75 31.71 11.15
C ILE A 128 -10.47 32.97 10.32
N ALA A 129 -10.51 34.12 10.96
CA ALA A 129 -10.24 35.41 10.36
C ALA A 129 -8.72 35.60 10.14
N PRO A 130 -8.29 36.39 9.13
CA PRO A 130 -6.89 36.45 8.69
C PRO A 130 -5.89 36.85 9.80
N GLN A 131 -6.30 37.71 10.72
CA GLN A 131 -5.52 38.18 11.87
C GLN A 131 -5.19 37.08 12.89
N PHE A 132 -5.90 35.94 12.85
CA PHE A 132 -5.63 34.77 13.68
C PHE A 132 -4.79 33.69 12.96
N ASP A 133 -4.17 34.01 11.82
CA ASP A 133 -3.26 33.14 11.07
C ASP A 133 -3.86 31.74 10.77
N PRO A 134 -4.91 31.69 9.92
CA PRO A 134 -5.56 30.44 9.55
C PRO A 134 -4.60 29.42 8.93
N ASN A 135 -3.57 29.89 8.21
CA ASN A 135 -2.59 29.00 7.56
C ASN A 135 -1.73 28.28 8.59
N ARG A 136 -1.34 28.95 9.68
CA ARG A 136 -0.59 28.30 10.76
C ARG A 136 -1.43 27.31 11.55
N ILE A 137 -2.71 27.60 11.78
CA ILE A 137 -3.64 26.62 12.36
C ILE A 137 -3.76 25.40 11.44
N LEU A 138 -3.96 25.63 10.15
CA LEU A 138 -4.08 24.59 9.15
C LEU A 138 -2.82 23.70 9.11
N PHE A 139 -1.63 24.29 9.12
CA PHE A 139 -0.35 23.58 9.14
C PHE A 139 -0.23 22.57 10.31
N HIS A 140 -0.77 22.90 11.49
CA HIS A 140 -0.74 22.01 12.64
C HIS A 140 -1.88 20.96 12.65
N LEU A 141 -2.94 21.18 11.87
CA LEU A 141 -4.08 20.27 11.77
C LEU A 141 -3.95 19.32 10.58
N GLN A 142 -3.27 19.73 9.50
CA GLN A 142 -3.07 18.93 8.30
C GLN A 142 -2.31 17.65 8.63
N GLN A 143 -2.74 16.55 8.01
CA GLN A 143 -1.91 15.35 8.00
C GLN A 143 -0.60 15.69 7.29
N ILE A 144 0.55 15.26 7.84
CA ILE A 144 1.84 15.38 7.14
C ILE A 144 1.66 14.77 5.74
N SER A 145 1.69 15.62 4.72
CA SER A 145 1.71 15.15 3.34
C SER A 145 3.12 14.64 3.07
N HIS A 146 3.26 13.32 2.99
CA HIS A 146 4.43 12.78 2.34
C HIS A 146 4.35 13.19 0.86
N ASP A 147 5.33 13.97 0.40
CA ASP A 147 5.36 14.44 -1.00
C ASP A 147 5.44 13.26 -1.97
N THR A 148 6.11 12.18 -1.55
CA THR A 148 6.26 10.93 -2.30
C THR A 148 5.23 9.90 -1.86
N VAL A 149 4.41 9.44 -2.80
CA VAL A 149 3.31 8.50 -2.59
C VAL A 149 3.31 7.38 -3.62
N MET A 150 2.99 6.18 -3.17
CA MET A 150 2.69 5.02 -4.00
C MET A 150 1.18 4.78 -3.96
N GLU A 151 0.52 4.95 -5.10
CA GLU A 151 -0.91 4.76 -5.29
C GLU A 151 -1.17 3.32 -5.77
N ILE A 152 -2.13 2.61 -5.16
CA ILE A 152 -2.52 1.23 -5.44
C ILE A 152 -4.00 1.20 -5.84
N ASN A 153 -4.27 0.79 -7.09
CA ASN A 153 -5.60 0.68 -7.65
C ASN A 153 -6.17 -0.73 -7.43
N PHE A 154 -7.16 -0.87 -6.55
CA PHE A 154 -7.76 -2.18 -6.30
C PHE A 154 -8.67 -2.68 -7.42
N ASP A 155 -9.28 -1.81 -8.23
CA ASP A 155 -10.08 -2.28 -9.37
C ASP A 155 -9.19 -2.84 -10.48
N ALA A 156 -7.99 -2.30 -10.67
CA ALA A 156 -6.96 -2.91 -11.53
C ALA A 156 -6.47 -4.26 -10.97
N LEU A 157 -6.23 -4.34 -9.66
CA LEU A 157 -5.85 -5.59 -8.98
C LEU A 157 -6.92 -6.69 -9.19
N PHE A 158 -8.18 -6.35 -8.97
CA PHE A 158 -9.33 -7.26 -9.13
C PHE A 158 -9.56 -7.66 -10.58
N HIS A 159 -9.43 -6.73 -11.51
CA HIS A 159 -9.44 -7.02 -12.93
C HIS A 159 -8.38 -8.07 -13.30
N ASN A 160 -7.16 -7.93 -12.77
CA ASN A 160 -6.09 -8.90 -13.03
C ASN A 160 -6.42 -10.27 -12.43
N VAL A 161 -6.95 -10.32 -11.20
CA VAL A 161 -7.43 -11.58 -10.59
C VAL A 161 -8.44 -12.28 -11.50
N ASP A 162 -9.42 -11.55 -12.03
CA ASP A 162 -10.44 -12.12 -12.92
C ASP A 162 -9.87 -12.56 -14.26
N HIS A 163 -8.92 -11.80 -14.82
CA HIS A 163 -8.21 -12.22 -16.03
C HIS A 163 -7.56 -13.59 -15.83
N PHE A 164 -6.82 -13.80 -14.75
CA PHE A 164 -6.19 -15.08 -14.46
C PHE A 164 -7.22 -16.18 -14.17
N ARG A 165 -8.28 -15.88 -13.40
CA ARG A 165 -9.39 -16.83 -13.18
C ARG A 165 -10.05 -17.29 -14.48
N SER A 166 -10.19 -16.40 -15.46
CA SER A 166 -10.82 -16.72 -16.75
C SER A 166 -10.06 -17.77 -17.57
N LYS A 167 -8.74 -17.94 -17.32
CA LYS A 167 -7.90 -18.98 -17.94
C LYS A 167 -8.04 -20.34 -17.24
N LEU A 168 -8.66 -20.39 -16.06
CA LEU A 168 -8.74 -21.56 -15.19
C LEU A 168 -10.13 -22.22 -15.24
N LYS A 169 -10.19 -23.47 -14.81
CA LYS A 169 -11.45 -24.16 -14.55
C LYS A 169 -12.12 -23.52 -13.32
N PRO A 170 -13.46 -23.42 -13.28
CA PRO A 170 -14.17 -22.87 -12.12
C PRO A 170 -13.88 -23.57 -10.78
N THR A 171 -13.42 -24.82 -10.83
CA THR A 171 -13.07 -25.62 -9.64
C THR A 171 -11.65 -25.37 -9.13
N THR A 172 -10.78 -24.76 -9.93
CA THR A 172 -9.38 -24.55 -9.59
C THR A 172 -9.24 -23.35 -8.66
N LYS A 173 -8.59 -23.57 -7.52
CA LYS A 173 -8.38 -22.55 -6.49
C LYS A 173 -7.31 -21.56 -6.88
N LEU A 174 -7.42 -20.34 -6.35
CA LEU A 174 -6.42 -19.29 -6.54
C LEU A 174 -5.76 -18.93 -5.21
N MET A 175 -4.46 -19.22 -5.11
CA MET A 175 -3.60 -18.75 -4.03
C MET A 175 -2.93 -17.44 -4.45
N CYS A 176 -3.19 -16.37 -3.71
CA CYS A 176 -2.68 -15.04 -3.99
C CYS A 176 -1.40 -14.79 -3.16
N MET A 177 -0.28 -14.50 -3.82
CA MET A 177 1.03 -14.33 -3.14
C MET A 177 1.14 -12.91 -2.60
N VAL A 178 1.27 -12.75 -1.28
CA VAL A 178 1.36 -11.44 -0.60
C VAL A 178 2.62 -11.27 0.24
N LYS A 179 3.65 -12.09 -0.03
CA LYS A 179 4.98 -12.01 0.58
C LYS A 179 5.70 -10.69 0.30
N ALA A 180 6.71 -10.36 1.10
CA ALA A 180 7.49 -9.13 1.01
C ALA A 180 6.59 -7.87 1.05
N SER A 181 5.66 -7.83 2.02
CA SER A 181 4.65 -6.76 2.15
C SER A 181 3.82 -6.58 0.87
N ALA A 182 3.28 -7.68 0.32
CA ALA A 182 2.62 -7.68 -0.98
C ALA A 182 3.51 -7.02 -2.06
N TYR A 183 4.75 -7.50 -2.15
CA TYR A 183 5.76 -7.03 -3.10
C TYR A 183 6.05 -5.52 -2.94
N GLY A 184 5.99 -4.99 -1.72
CA GLY A 184 6.19 -3.57 -1.41
C GLY A 184 4.91 -2.72 -1.43
N SER A 185 3.74 -3.29 -1.72
CA SER A 185 2.47 -2.56 -1.84
C SER A 185 1.69 -2.43 -0.52
N GLY A 186 2.11 -3.10 0.55
CA GLY A 186 1.41 -3.18 1.84
C GLY A 186 0.62 -4.48 1.98
N SER A 187 1.12 -5.39 2.82
CA SER A 187 0.59 -6.75 3.01
C SER A 187 -0.86 -6.77 3.49
N VAL A 188 -1.19 -5.94 4.49
CA VAL A 188 -2.49 -6.01 5.20
C VAL A 188 -3.65 -5.57 4.31
N GLU A 189 -3.57 -4.38 3.72
CA GLU A 189 -4.65 -3.81 2.92
C GLU A 189 -4.92 -4.65 1.67
N VAL A 190 -3.86 -5.11 1.00
CA VAL A 190 -3.97 -5.99 -0.16
C VAL A 190 -4.57 -7.34 0.24
N ALA A 191 -4.13 -7.96 1.35
CA ALA A 191 -4.68 -9.22 1.82
C ALA A 191 -6.17 -9.09 2.20
N GLN A 192 -6.57 -8.00 2.83
CA GLN A 192 -7.98 -7.74 3.19
C GLN A 192 -8.83 -7.57 1.93
N ALA A 193 -8.35 -6.82 0.95
CA ALA A 193 -9.01 -6.64 -0.34
C ALA A 193 -9.18 -7.98 -1.07
N LEU A 194 -8.12 -8.78 -1.18
CA LEU A 194 -8.15 -10.10 -1.82
C LEU A 194 -9.04 -11.11 -1.09
N GLN A 195 -9.10 -11.06 0.24
CA GLN A 195 -10.04 -11.86 1.03
C GLN A 195 -11.49 -11.49 0.72
N HIS A 196 -11.81 -10.20 0.66
CA HIS A 196 -13.17 -9.76 0.35
C HIS A 196 -13.55 -10.08 -1.11
N TYR A 197 -12.58 -10.02 -2.02
CA TYR A 197 -12.74 -10.42 -3.43
C TYR A 197 -12.82 -11.94 -3.65
N GLY A 198 -12.55 -12.72 -2.59
CA GLY A 198 -12.73 -14.16 -2.57
C GLY A 198 -11.55 -14.97 -3.12
N CYS A 199 -10.28 -14.56 -2.93
CA CYS A 199 -9.15 -15.49 -3.10
C CYS A 199 -9.34 -16.71 -2.16
N ASP A 200 -8.94 -17.91 -2.58
CA ASP A 200 -9.08 -19.12 -1.77
C ASP A 200 -8.02 -19.22 -0.67
N TYR A 201 -6.84 -18.70 -0.96
CA TYR A 201 -5.62 -18.86 -0.17
C TYR A 201 -4.73 -17.62 -0.27
N LEU A 202 -3.96 -17.38 0.77
CA LEU A 202 -2.83 -16.45 0.73
C LEU A 202 -1.52 -17.20 0.99
N ALA A 203 -0.42 -16.67 0.47
CA ALA A 203 0.90 -17.15 0.81
C ALA A 203 1.87 -16.02 1.14
N VAL A 204 2.64 -16.22 2.20
CA VAL A 204 3.66 -15.31 2.73
C VAL A 204 5.02 -16.01 2.74
N ALA A 205 6.11 -15.24 2.80
CA ALA A 205 7.45 -15.82 2.89
C ALA A 205 7.70 -16.35 4.31
N PHE A 206 7.48 -15.49 5.31
CA PHE A 206 7.87 -15.76 6.69
C PHE A 206 6.68 -15.79 7.65
N VAL A 207 6.88 -16.44 8.79
CA VAL A 207 5.86 -16.55 9.85
C VAL A 207 5.38 -15.18 10.32
N ASN A 208 6.28 -14.21 10.49
CA ASN A 208 5.94 -12.86 10.96
C ASN A 208 4.96 -12.13 10.03
N GLU A 209 5.08 -12.31 8.71
CA GLU A 209 4.12 -11.77 7.75
C GLU A 209 2.74 -12.42 7.95
N GLY A 210 2.68 -13.73 8.17
CA GLY A 210 1.44 -14.44 8.47
C GLY A 210 0.80 -13.98 9.79
N VAL A 211 1.62 -13.74 10.82
CA VAL A 211 1.16 -13.21 12.12
C VAL A 211 0.57 -11.81 11.96
N GLU A 212 1.22 -10.94 11.20
CA GLU A 212 0.72 -9.59 10.88
C GLU A 212 -0.67 -9.68 10.22
N LEU A 213 -0.82 -10.51 9.18
CA LEU A 213 -2.10 -10.70 8.50
C LEU A 213 -3.20 -11.22 9.44
N ARG A 214 -2.86 -12.16 10.33
CA ARG A 214 -3.80 -12.71 11.31
C ARG A 214 -4.26 -11.66 12.32
N ASN A 215 -3.34 -10.84 12.83
CA ASN A 215 -3.67 -9.72 13.70
C ASN A 215 -4.56 -8.68 13.01
N ALA A 216 -4.41 -8.53 11.68
CA ALA A 216 -5.26 -7.68 10.87
C ALA A 216 -6.62 -8.30 10.46
N GLY A 217 -6.97 -9.46 11.02
CA GLY A 217 -8.28 -10.09 10.83
C GLY A 217 -8.43 -10.95 9.58
N ILE A 218 -7.33 -11.32 8.92
CA ILE A 218 -7.36 -12.28 7.80
C ILE A 218 -7.73 -13.67 8.30
N LYS A 219 -8.76 -14.26 7.69
CA LYS A 219 -9.34 -15.57 7.99
C LYS A 219 -9.05 -16.63 6.93
N LEU A 220 -8.65 -16.22 5.72
CA LEU A 220 -8.21 -17.17 4.69
C LEU A 220 -7.08 -18.08 5.20
N PRO A 221 -6.98 -19.33 4.72
CA PRO A 221 -5.78 -20.14 4.91
C PRO A 221 -4.53 -19.38 4.42
N ILE A 222 -3.46 -19.42 5.23
CA ILE A 222 -2.19 -18.76 4.91
C ILE A 222 -1.10 -19.83 4.89
N LEU A 223 -0.48 -20.02 3.72
CA LEU A 223 0.73 -20.83 3.56
C LEU A 223 1.97 -19.98 3.86
N VAL A 224 2.84 -20.48 4.74
CA VAL A 224 4.17 -19.90 5.00
C VAL A 224 5.21 -20.71 4.23
N LEU A 225 5.89 -20.07 3.27
CA LEU A 225 6.84 -20.74 2.38
C LEU A 225 8.19 -21.07 3.03
N ASP A 226 8.62 -20.28 4.02
CA ASP A 226 9.89 -20.48 4.71
C ASP A 226 9.70 -20.41 6.23
N PRO A 227 9.09 -21.45 6.84
CA PRO A 227 8.90 -21.51 8.27
C PRO A 227 10.23 -21.85 8.97
N VAL A 228 10.80 -20.88 9.69
CA VAL A 228 12.02 -21.09 10.48
C VAL A 228 11.71 -21.65 11.89
N MET A 229 12.62 -22.48 12.41
CA MET A 229 12.48 -23.17 13.70
C MET A 229 12.05 -22.29 14.89
N PRO A 230 12.64 -21.09 15.12
CA PRO A 230 12.29 -20.27 16.29
C PRO A 230 10.81 -19.81 16.30
N ALA A 231 10.13 -19.90 15.16
CA ALA A 231 8.78 -19.38 14.96
C ALA A 231 7.70 -20.47 14.92
N ILE A 232 8.02 -21.76 15.15
CA ILE A 232 7.03 -22.86 15.05
C ILE A 232 5.81 -22.64 15.94
N HIS A 233 5.99 -22.18 17.18
CA HIS A 233 4.87 -21.91 18.09
C HIS A 233 3.90 -20.85 17.55
N HIS A 234 4.37 -19.88 16.74
CA HIS A 234 3.51 -18.90 16.10
C HIS A 234 2.67 -19.53 14.98
N LEU A 235 3.16 -20.56 14.30
CA LEU A 235 2.37 -21.29 13.30
C LEU A 235 1.08 -21.82 13.93
N PHE A 236 1.20 -22.47 15.09
CA PHE A 236 0.05 -23.05 15.80
C PHE A 236 -0.88 -21.97 16.35
N LYS A 237 -0.31 -20.98 17.06
CA LYS A 237 -1.08 -19.90 17.69
C LYS A 237 -1.91 -19.11 16.69
N TYR A 238 -1.35 -18.87 15.50
CA TYR A 238 -1.97 -18.06 14.47
C TYR A 238 -2.58 -18.89 13.32
N ASN A 239 -2.67 -20.21 13.47
CA ASN A 239 -3.23 -21.13 12.49
C ASN A 239 -2.68 -20.88 11.06
N LEU A 240 -1.35 -20.91 10.96
CA LEU A 240 -0.59 -20.75 9.72
C LEU A 240 -0.11 -22.11 9.22
N GLU A 241 -0.24 -22.38 7.93
CA GLU A 241 0.07 -23.69 7.36
C GLU A 241 1.51 -23.66 6.81
N PRO A 242 2.44 -24.50 7.30
CA PRO A 242 3.83 -24.47 6.85
C PRO A 242 4.06 -25.25 5.56
N GLU A 243 4.93 -24.70 4.71
CA GLU A 243 5.70 -25.47 3.73
C GLU A 243 6.63 -26.45 4.46
N VAL A 244 6.70 -27.69 4.00
CA VAL A 244 7.62 -28.71 4.47
C VAL A 244 8.40 -29.25 3.28
N GLY A 245 9.70 -28.95 3.24
CA GLY A 245 10.61 -29.36 2.17
C GLY A 245 11.89 -30.04 2.63
N SER A 246 11.99 -30.44 3.91
CA SER A 246 13.14 -31.19 4.43
C SER A 246 12.74 -32.10 5.61
N PHE A 247 13.49 -33.19 5.80
CA PHE A 247 13.29 -34.09 6.94
C PHE A 247 13.59 -33.43 8.28
N GLU A 248 14.60 -32.56 8.34
CA GLU A 248 14.98 -31.84 9.55
C GLU A 248 13.81 -30.97 10.07
N PHE A 249 13.20 -30.19 9.18
CA PHE A 249 12.07 -29.35 9.53
C PHE A 249 10.84 -30.20 9.88
N LEU A 250 10.54 -31.24 9.10
CA LEU A 250 9.40 -32.12 9.36
C LEU A 250 9.50 -32.81 10.73
N ASN A 251 10.66 -33.34 11.10
CA ASN A 251 10.86 -33.98 12.41
C ASN A 251 10.67 -32.99 13.56
N THR A 252 11.23 -31.78 13.43
CA THR A 252 11.09 -30.75 14.47
C THR A 252 9.65 -30.27 14.60
N LEU A 253 8.96 -30.06 13.47
CA LEU A 253 7.54 -29.71 13.47
C LEU A 253 6.69 -30.81 14.14
N LEU A 254 7.00 -32.09 13.87
CA LEU A 254 6.33 -33.22 14.47
C LEU A 254 6.53 -33.29 15.99
N ASP A 255 7.73 -33.03 16.48
CA ASP A 255 8.02 -33.01 17.91
C ASP A 255 7.23 -31.91 18.62
N GLU A 256 7.21 -30.70 18.06
CA GLU A 256 6.42 -29.59 18.57
C GLU A 256 4.90 -29.87 18.53
N ILE A 257 4.40 -30.45 17.43
CA ILE A 257 2.99 -30.87 17.31
C ILE A 257 2.62 -31.89 18.40
N LYS A 258 3.52 -32.85 18.70
CA LYS A 258 3.32 -33.87 19.74
C LYS A 258 3.29 -33.24 21.13
N ILE A 259 4.22 -32.32 21.42
CA ILE A 259 4.28 -31.57 22.68
C ILE A 259 2.97 -30.79 22.91
N HIS A 260 2.48 -30.11 21.88
CA HIS A 260 1.22 -29.36 21.92
C HIS A 260 -0.04 -30.23 21.75
N ASN A 261 0.12 -31.54 21.57
CA ASN A 261 -0.94 -32.53 21.34
C ASN A 261 -1.93 -32.12 20.23
N LEU A 262 -1.44 -31.45 19.18
CA LEU A 262 -2.27 -31.07 18.04
C LEU A 262 -2.64 -32.33 17.24
N LYS A 263 -3.78 -32.30 16.55
CA LYS A 263 -4.27 -33.40 15.73
C LYS A 263 -4.48 -32.90 14.31
N LYS A 264 -4.04 -33.72 13.34
CA LYS A 264 -4.20 -33.46 11.90
C LYS A 264 -3.80 -32.03 11.50
N TYR A 265 -2.68 -31.54 12.04
CA TYR A 265 -2.16 -30.23 11.69
C TYR A 265 -1.86 -30.17 10.18
N PRO A 266 -2.37 -29.17 9.45
CA PRO A 266 -2.20 -29.10 8.01
C PRO A 266 -0.77 -28.75 7.64
N ILE A 267 -0.17 -29.53 6.72
CA ILE A 267 1.15 -29.26 6.15
C ILE A 267 1.07 -29.26 4.61
N HIS A 268 1.98 -28.51 3.98
CA HIS A 268 2.09 -28.43 2.52
C HIS A 268 3.44 -29.02 2.12
N ILE A 269 3.46 -30.17 1.45
CA ILE A 269 4.70 -30.82 1.04
C ILE A 269 5.24 -30.15 -0.21
N LYS A 270 6.50 -29.72 -0.16
CA LYS A 270 7.19 -29.20 -1.34
C LYS A 270 8.08 -30.26 -1.95
N LEU A 271 7.94 -30.42 -3.25
CA LEU A 271 8.80 -31.26 -4.07
C LEU A 271 9.76 -30.36 -4.83
N ASP A 272 10.99 -30.83 -4.98
CA ASP A 272 11.90 -30.29 -5.96
C ASP A 272 11.80 -31.08 -7.26
N THR A 273 11.45 -30.37 -8.33
CA THR A 273 11.33 -30.96 -9.66
C THR A 273 12.24 -30.25 -10.66
N GLY A 274 13.36 -29.67 -10.18
CA GLY A 274 14.40 -29.07 -11.01
C GLY A 274 14.72 -27.60 -10.72
N MET A 275 14.15 -27.01 -9.65
CA MET A 275 14.56 -25.67 -9.23
C MET A 275 15.76 -25.72 -8.27
N HIS A 276 15.96 -26.83 -7.54
CA HIS A 276 17.13 -27.04 -6.66
C HIS A 276 17.32 -25.95 -5.61
N ARG A 277 16.19 -25.40 -5.15
CA ARG A 277 16.15 -24.39 -4.08
C ARG A 277 15.67 -24.97 -2.75
N ALA A 278 14.58 -25.75 -2.78
CA ALA A 278 13.98 -26.38 -1.60
C ALA A 278 12.93 -27.40 -2.04
N GLY A 279 12.76 -28.46 -1.26
CA GLY A 279 11.78 -29.52 -1.49
C GLY A 279 12.42 -30.90 -1.45
N PHE A 280 11.59 -31.93 -1.31
CA PHE A 280 12.00 -33.32 -1.38
C PHE A 280 12.22 -33.75 -2.83
N GLU A 281 13.25 -34.56 -3.06
CA GLU A 281 13.53 -35.19 -4.34
C GLU A 281 12.80 -36.55 -4.45
N THR A 282 12.86 -37.17 -5.62
CA THR A 282 12.15 -38.43 -5.90
C THR A 282 12.62 -39.56 -4.99
N GLU A 283 13.89 -39.55 -4.67
CA GLU A 283 14.60 -40.52 -3.84
C GLU A 283 14.17 -40.44 -2.37
N ASP A 284 13.68 -39.28 -1.93
CA ASP A 284 13.23 -39.05 -0.55
C ASP A 284 11.83 -39.60 -0.29
N LEU A 285 11.02 -39.78 -1.34
CA LEU A 285 9.58 -40.05 -1.21
C LEU A 285 9.25 -41.30 -0.38
N PRO A 286 9.95 -42.45 -0.51
CA PRO A 286 9.67 -43.62 0.32
C PRO A 286 9.82 -43.32 1.82
N ALA A 287 10.88 -42.61 2.20
CA ALA A 287 11.13 -42.23 3.60
C ALA A 287 10.12 -41.18 4.08
N LEU A 288 9.80 -40.20 3.23
CA LEU A 288 8.80 -39.17 3.52
C LEU A 288 7.42 -39.77 3.80
N VAL A 289 6.94 -40.69 2.96
CA VAL A 289 5.63 -41.31 3.15
C VAL A 289 5.60 -42.21 4.38
N SER A 290 6.68 -42.95 4.67
CA SER A 290 6.79 -43.71 5.92
C SER A 290 6.60 -42.79 7.12
N LEU A 291 7.32 -41.66 7.16
CA LEU A 291 7.25 -40.69 8.25
C LEU A 291 5.86 -40.04 8.37
N ILE A 292 5.20 -39.74 7.25
CA ILE A 292 3.83 -39.22 7.23
C ILE A 292 2.85 -40.24 7.81
N ASN A 293 2.93 -41.50 7.39
CA ASN A 293 2.03 -42.56 7.83
C ASN A 293 2.18 -42.84 9.33
N ASP A 294 3.41 -42.92 9.83
CA ASP A 294 3.73 -43.11 11.25
C ASP A 294 3.18 -41.98 12.13
N ASN A 295 3.00 -40.78 11.56
CA ASN A 295 2.53 -39.59 12.26
C ASN A 295 1.14 -39.11 11.78
N SER A 296 0.36 -39.95 11.09
CA SER A 296 -0.95 -39.63 10.51
C SER A 296 -2.01 -39.14 11.53
N LYS A 297 -1.84 -39.45 12.82
CA LYS A 297 -2.68 -38.89 13.90
C LYS A 297 -2.39 -37.42 14.21
N TYR A 298 -1.21 -36.92 13.86
CA TYR A 298 -0.68 -35.61 14.24
C TYR A 298 -0.72 -34.62 13.09
N ILE A 299 -0.41 -35.06 11.86
CA ILE A 299 -0.33 -34.22 10.67
C ILE A 299 -1.32 -34.66 9.59
N HIS A 300 -1.66 -33.73 8.69
CA HIS A 300 -2.44 -33.99 7.50
C HIS A 300 -1.80 -33.26 6.32
N VAL A 301 -1.45 -33.99 5.26
CA VAL A 301 -0.90 -33.40 4.04
C VAL A 301 -2.04 -32.72 3.30
N LYS A 302 -2.11 -31.40 3.42
CA LYS A 302 -3.20 -30.62 2.82
C LYS A 302 -2.96 -30.37 1.33
N SER A 303 -1.70 -30.14 0.97
CA SER A 303 -1.29 -29.97 -0.41
C SER A 303 0.09 -30.57 -0.69
N ILE A 304 0.36 -30.78 -1.97
CA ILE A 304 1.68 -31.08 -2.52
C ILE A 304 1.95 -30.07 -3.64
N PHE A 305 3.15 -29.50 -3.67
CA PHE A 305 3.49 -28.48 -4.66
C PHE A 305 4.94 -28.48 -5.08
N SER A 306 5.21 -27.92 -6.25
CA SER A 306 6.55 -27.60 -6.74
C SER A 306 6.55 -26.17 -7.33
N HIS A 307 7.70 -25.68 -7.81
CA HIS A 307 7.85 -24.38 -8.46
C HIS A 307 8.53 -24.52 -9.83
N LEU A 308 7.93 -23.92 -10.85
CA LEU A 308 8.52 -23.89 -12.19
C LEU A 308 9.67 -22.88 -12.22
N ALA A 309 10.79 -23.27 -12.83
CA ALA A 309 12.00 -22.45 -12.89
C ALA A 309 12.16 -21.66 -14.20
N ALA A 310 11.53 -22.11 -15.30
CA ALA A 310 11.71 -21.52 -16.63
C ALA A 310 10.39 -21.15 -17.33
N ALA A 311 9.28 -21.11 -16.60
CA ALA A 311 7.95 -20.91 -17.19
C ALA A 311 7.74 -19.52 -17.79
N ASP A 312 8.58 -18.54 -17.52
CA ASP A 312 8.58 -17.19 -18.08
C ASP A 312 9.44 -17.04 -19.33
N GLU A 313 10.28 -18.03 -19.66
CA GLU A 313 11.12 -18.05 -20.86
C GLU A 313 10.44 -18.79 -22.02
N MET A 314 10.34 -18.15 -23.19
CA MET A 314 9.55 -18.66 -24.33
C MET A 314 10.32 -19.42 -25.40
N THR A 315 11.45 -20.02 -25.04
CA THR A 315 12.21 -20.85 -25.98
C THR A 315 11.73 -22.31 -25.90
N PRO A 316 11.79 -23.08 -27.01
CA PRO A 316 11.40 -24.49 -26.99
C PRO A 316 12.13 -25.33 -25.94
N GLU A 317 13.40 -25.03 -25.67
CA GLU A 317 14.20 -25.70 -24.65
C GLU A 317 13.65 -25.46 -23.23
N MET A 318 13.25 -24.21 -22.94
CA MET A 318 12.68 -23.84 -21.64
C MET A 318 11.26 -24.41 -21.46
N ASP A 319 10.51 -24.55 -22.56
CA ASP A 319 9.20 -25.21 -22.58
C ASP A 319 9.33 -26.71 -22.29
N ASP A 320 10.26 -27.38 -22.95
CA ASP A 320 10.52 -28.79 -22.74
C ASP A 320 10.96 -29.06 -21.30
N PHE A 321 11.85 -28.22 -20.75
CA PHE A 321 12.25 -28.29 -19.34
C PHE A 321 11.05 -28.08 -18.40
N THR A 322 10.24 -27.05 -18.62
CA THR A 322 9.03 -26.77 -17.82
C THR A 322 8.06 -27.97 -17.84
N LEU A 323 7.85 -28.58 -19.00
CA LEU A 323 7.01 -29.77 -19.14
C LEU A 323 7.62 -31.00 -18.45
N GLN A 324 8.94 -31.14 -18.42
CA GLN A 324 9.62 -32.18 -17.63
C GLN A 324 9.36 -31.99 -16.13
N GLN A 325 9.47 -30.76 -15.61
CA GLN A 325 9.16 -30.45 -14.21
C GLN A 325 7.72 -30.84 -13.85
N ILE A 326 6.76 -30.52 -14.72
CA ILE A 326 5.34 -30.83 -14.52
C ILE A 326 5.09 -32.35 -14.51
N ARG A 327 5.70 -33.10 -15.43
CA ARG A 327 5.56 -34.57 -15.47
C ARG A 327 6.13 -35.23 -14.23
N LEU A 328 7.31 -34.79 -13.79
CA LEU A 328 7.96 -35.30 -12.58
C LEU A 328 7.13 -34.96 -11.33
N PHE A 329 6.56 -33.75 -11.27
CA PHE A 329 5.65 -33.37 -10.20
C PHE A 329 4.43 -34.28 -10.14
N ASP A 330 3.76 -34.53 -11.28
CA ASP A 330 2.57 -35.37 -11.32
C ASP A 330 2.89 -36.81 -10.88
N SER A 331 3.97 -37.42 -11.38
CA SER A 331 4.38 -38.77 -10.97
C SER A 331 4.71 -38.86 -9.47
N ASN A 332 5.42 -37.86 -8.93
CA ASN A 332 5.81 -37.84 -7.52
C ASN A 332 4.59 -37.62 -6.62
N THR A 333 3.65 -36.76 -7.01
CA THR A 333 2.40 -36.57 -6.27
C THR A 333 1.54 -37.83 -6.28
N GLN A 334 1.43 -38.51 -7.41
CA GLN A 334 0.69 -39.77 -7.52
C GLN A 334 1.28 -40.83 -6.59
N PHE A 335 2.61 -40.99 -6.57
CA PHE A 335 3.29 -41.91 -5.65
C PHE A 335 2.95 -41.60 -4.18
N ILE A 336 2.97 -40.33 -3.78
CA ILE A 336 2.64 -39.93 -2.41
C ILE A 336 1.17 -40.27 -2.09
N GLU A 337 0.22 -39.84 -2.93
CA GLU A 337 -1.22 -40.04 -2.72
C GLU A 337 -1.59 -41.54 -2.65
N GLU A 338 -1.01 -42.36 -3.52
CA GLU A 338 -1.19 -43.82 -3.51
C GLU A 338 -0.72 -44.48 -2.21
N ASN A 339 0.31 -43.93 -1.55
CA ASN A 339 0.88 -44.49 -0.33
C ASN A 339 0.29 -43.89 0.96
N ILE A 340 -0.20 -42.64 0.95
CA ILE A 340 -0.93 -42.03 2.08
C ILE A 340 -2.43 -42.33 2.04
N LYS A 341 -2.96 -42.87 0.93
CA LYS A 341 -4.34 -43.35 0.74
C LYS A 341 -5.43 -42.26 0.77
N TYR A 342 -5.09 -41.01 0.41
CA TYR A 342 -6.06 -39.93 0.18
C TYR A 342 -5.50 -38.90 -0.80
N SER A 343 -6.40 -38.13 -1.44
CA SER A 343 -6.05 -37.05 -2.36
C SER A 343 -5.73 -35.75 -1.62
N THR A 344 -4.82 -34.97 -2.20
CA THR A 344 -4.30 -33.71 -1.70
C THR A 344 -4.55 -32.60 -2.72
N LEU A 345 -4.50 -31.34 -2.31
CA LEU A 345 -4.47 -30.24 -3.29
C LEU A 345 -3.12 -30.24 -4.01
N LYS A 346 -3.12 -30.26 -5.34
CA LYS A 346 -1.89 -30.14 -6.14
C LYS A 346 -1.77 -28.76 -6.77
N HIS A 347 -0.59 -28.15 -6.67
CA HIS A 347 -0.32 -26.86 -7.31
C HIS A 347 1.12 -26.69 -7.78
N ILE A 348 1.34 -26.31 -9.04
CA ILE A 348 2.70 -26.05 -9.56
C ILE A 348 2.83 -24.68 -10.25
N LEU A 349 1.77 -24.22 -10.91
CA LEU A 349 1.82 -23.00 -11.73
C LEU A 349 2.01 -21.74 -10.88
N ASN A 350 3.06 -20.98 -11.20
CA ASN A 350 3.21 -19.57 -10.85
C ASN A 350 2.48 -18.69 -11.90
N THR A 351 2.58 -17.36 -11.83
CA THR A 351 1.97 -16.44 -12.81
C THR A 351 2.21 -16.86 -14.25
N ALA A 352 3.48 -17.06 -14.65
CA ALA A 352 3.84 -17.44 -16.02
C ALA A 352 3.30 -18.81 -16.41
N GLY A 353 3.31 -19.76 -15.46
CA GLY A 353 2.67 -21.07 -15.62
C GLY A 353 1.16 -20.96 -15.90
N ILE A 354 0.45 -20.05 -15.23
CA ILE A 354 -0.98 -19.81 -15.49
C ILE A 354 -1.19 -19.23 -16.89
N GLU A 355 -0.30 -18.37 -17.38
CA GLU A 355 -0.46 -17.79 -18.71
C GLU A 355 -0.23 -18.80 -19.83
N ARG A 356 0.79 -19.64 -19.68
CA ARG A 356 1.35 -20.45 -20.77
C ARG A 356 1.01 -21.94 -20.68
N PHE A 357 0.77 -22.43 -19.48
CA PHE A 357 0.64 -23.85 -19.15
C PHE A 357 -0.62 -24.16 -18.32
N HIS A 358 -1.69 -23.35 -18.43
CA HIS A 358 -2.93 -23.47 -17.66
C HIS A 358 -3.66 -24.82 -17.78
N GLN A 359 -3.37 -25.62 -18.82
CA GLN A 359 -3.85 -26.99 -18.91
C GLN A 359 -3.35 -27.87 -17.75
N TYR A 360 -2.21 -27.51 -17.13
CA TYR A 360 -1.62 -28.15 -15.95
C TYR A 360 -1.93 -27.40 -14.64
N GLN A 361 -3.13 -26.82 -14.55
CA GLN A 361 -3.57 -26.05 -13.37
C GLN A 361 -3.82 -26.88 -12.11
N PHE A 362 -3.96 -28.20 -12.25
CA PHE A 362 -4.31 -29.11 -11.15
C PHE A 362 -5.47 -28.56 -10.29
N ASP A 363 -5.33 -28.55 -8.96
CA ASP A 363 -6.39 -28.15 -8.03
C ASP A 363 -6.26 -26.68 -7.59
N MET A 364 -5.05 -26.11 -7.65
CA MET A 364 -4.78 -24.74 -7.24
C MET A 364 -3.60 -24.15 -8.02
N VAL A 365 -3.63 -22.84 -8.24
CA VAL A 365 -2.50 -22.10 -8.84
C VAL A 365 -2.06 -20.94 -7.96
N ARG A 366 -0.82 -20.47 -8.15
CA ARG A 366 -0.21 -19.42 -7.32
C ARG A 366 0.02 -18.15 -8.14
N LEU A 367 -0.80 -17.14 -7.89
CA LEU A 367 -0.74 -15.87 -8.60
C LEU A 367 0.08 -14.85 -7.81
N GLY A 368 1.24 -14.48 -8.37
CA GLY A 368 2.19 -13.52 -7.80
C GLY A 368 2.18 -12.21 -8.57
N ILE A 369 3.26 -11.91 -9.31
CA ILE A 369 3.46 -10.60 -9.98
C ILE A 369 2.33 -10.21 -10.94
N GLY A 370 1.57 -11.18 -11.44
CA GLY A 370 0.41 -10.94 -12.31
C GLY A 370 -0.70 -10.15 -11.61
N LEU A 371 -0.78 -10.20 -10.27
CA LEU A 371 -1.66 -9.32 -9.50
C LEU A 371 -1.38 -7.85 -9.83
N TRP A 372 -0.11 -7.47 -9.98
CA TRP A 372 0.33 -6.08 -10.21
C TRP A 372 0.37 -5.66 -11.68
N GLY A 373 -0.12 -6.51 -12.58
CA GLY A 373 -0.22 -6.21 -13.99
C GLY A 373 0.99 -6.58 -14.83
N VAL A 374 1.87 -7.45 -14.30
CA VAL A 374 3.06 -7.94 -15.03
C VAL A 374 2.77 -9.34 -15.57
N ASN A 375 2.98 -9.54 -16.87
CA ASN A 375 2.89 -10.82 -17.54
C ASN A 375 4.21 -11.21 -18.19
N CYS A 376 4.35 -12.49 -18.56
CA CYS A 376 5.45 -12.92 -19.41
C CYS A 376 5.10 -12.75 -20.89
N CYS A 377 3.82 -12.90 -21.26
CA CYS A 377 3.35 -12.97 -22.65
C CYS A 377 3.15 -11.63 -23.38
N ASN A 378 3.46 -10.48 -22.78
CA ASN A 378 3.12 -9.15 -23.31
C ASN A 378 1.66 -9.06 -23.76
N GLU A 379 0.73 -9.62 -22.98
CA GLU A 379 -0.70 -9.44 -23.23
C GLU A 379 -1.13 -8.04 -22.72
N ASP A 380 -1.62 -7.16 -23.61
CA ASP A 380 -2.19 -5.84 -23.26
C ASP A 380 -3.48 -5.90 -22.42
N LYS A 381 -3.77 -7.05 -21.82
CA LYS A 381 -4.99 -7.30 -21.04
C LYS A 381 -4.80 -6.99 -19.56
N LEU A 382 -3.59 -7.09 -19.03
CA LEU A 382 -3.37 -6.78 -17.62
C LEU A 382 -3.35 -5.26 -17.38
N ARG A 383 -3.87 -4.84 -16.24
CA ARG A 383 -3.88 -3.44 -15.82
C ARG A 383 -2.77 -3.20 -14.82
N ASN A 384 -2.03 -2.12 -14.99
CA ASN A 384 -1.06 -1.68 -14.00
C ASN A 384 -1.80 -1.30 -12.70
N VAL A 385 -1.27 -1.77 -11.57
CA VAL A 385 -1.89 -1.57 -10.25
C VAL A 385 -1.24 -0.44 -9.47
N CYS A 386 0.06 -0.19 -9.70
CA CYS A 386 0.85 0.70 -8.87
C CYS A 386 1.31 1.94 -9.64
N SER A 387 1.22 3.11 -9.01
CA SER A 387 1.86 4.32 -9.49
C SER A 387 2.68 4.97 -8.39
N LEU A 388 3.93 5.32 -8.69
CA LEU A 388 4.78 6.08 -7.78
C LEU A 388 4.88 7.51 -8.29
N SER A 389 4.55 8.45 -7.41
CA SER A 389 4.64 9.87 -7.71
C SER A 389 5.21 10.67 -6.55
N THR A 390 5.76 11.83 -6.87
CA THR A 390 6.27 12.80 -5.92
C THR A 390 5.90 14.22 -6.36
N ARG A 391 6.40 15.24 -5.67
CA ARG A 391 6.21 16.65 -6.04
C ARG A 391 7.54 17.37 -6.19
N ILE A 392 7.57 18.41 -7.02
CA ILE A 392 8.73 19.30 -7.12
C ILE A 392 8.93 20.00 -5.77
N MET A 393 10.03 19.72 -5.10
CA MET A 393 10.39 20.36 -3.82
C MET A 393 11.03 21.73 -4.04
N GLN A 394 11.91 21.83 -5.05
CA GLN A 394 12.65 23.06 -5.32
C GLN A 394 13.03 23.16 -6.80
N LEU A 395 13.07 24.39 -7.32
CA LEU A 395 13.62 24.71 -8.64
C LEU A 395 14.93 25.48 -8.48
N LYS A 396 15.93 25.14 -9.28
CA LYS A 396 17.23 25.82 -9.33
C LYS A 396 17.65 26.09 -10.77
N LYS A 397 18.16 27.30 -11.03
CA LYS A 397 18.87 27.61 -12.27
C LYS A 397 20.35 27.23 -12.10
N VAL A 398 20.87 26.46 -13.04
CA VAL A 398 22.26 26.00 -13.05
C VAL A 398 22.92 26.50 -14.34
N LYS A 399 24.06 27.17 -14.21
CA LYS A 399 24.74 27.82 -15.35
C LYS A 399 25.51 26.80 -16.19
N ALA A 400 25.74 27.14 -17.45
CA ALA A 400 26.65 26.40 -18.32
C ALA A 400 28.04 26.30 -17.66
N GLY A 401 28.63 25.10 -17.67
CA GLY A 401 29.91 24.77 -17.04
C GLY A 401 29.82 24.29 -15.58
N GLU A 402 28.65 24.39 -14.94
CA GLU A 402 28.41 23.85 -13.60
C GLU A 402 28.05 22.35 -13.64
N THR A 403 27.87 21.74 -12.45
CA THR A 403 27.60 20.31 -12.32
C THR A 403 26.59 20.01 -11.23
N VAL A 404 25.82 18.93 -11.39
CA VAL A 404 24.72 18.51 -10.51
C VAL A 404 25.02 17.14 -9.87
N GLY A 405 24.77 17.04 -8.56
CA GLY A 405 24.82 15.80 -7.79
C GLY A 405 26.23 15.29 -7.44
N TYR A 406 26.27 14.14 -6.77
CA TYR A 406 27.53 13.53 -6.31
C TYR A 406 28.50 13.25 -7.45
N SER A 407 29.79 13.37 -7.14
CA SER A 407 30.90 13.16 -8.09
C SER A 407 30.83 14.06 -9.33
N ARG A 408 30.04 15.14 -9.28
CA ARG A 408 29.88 16.10 -10.38
C ARG A 408 29.45 15.44 -11.71
N LYS A 409 28.69 14.34 -11.63
CA LYS A 409 28.33 13.52 -12.80
C LYS A 409 27.26 14.15 -13.70
N GLY A 410 26.39 15.01 -13.17
CA GLY A 410 25.42 15.75 -13.98
C GLY A 410 26.08 16.97 -14.61
N ILE A 411 26.67 16.83 -15.80
CA ILE A 411 27.34 17.93 -16.50
C ILE A 411 26.27 18.86 -17.12
N VAL A 412 26.46 20.17 -16.96
CA VAL A 412 25.57 21.20 -17.50
C VAL A 412 26.32 21.99 -18.57
N ASP A 413 25.98 21.77 -19.84
CA ASP A 413 26.61 22.36 -21.02
C ASP A 413 25.97 23.69 -21.48
N SER A 414 24.75 23.93 -21.04
CA SER A 414 23.92 25.09 -21.33
C SER A 414 23.15 25.50 -20.06
N GLU A 415 22.60 26.71 -19.98
CA GLU A 415 21.80 27.09 -18.80
C GLU A 415 20.60 26.13 -18.65
N LYS A 416 20.46 25.51 -17.46
CA LYS A 416 19.41 24.52 -17.19
C LYS A 416 18.56 24.88 -15.99
N ASN A 417 17.27 24.55 -16.06
CA ASN A 417 16.34 24.58 -14.93
C ASN A 417 16.26 23.17 -14.34
N ILE A 418 16.76 23.00 -13.11
CA ILE A 418 16.80 21.72 -12.41
C ILE A 418 15.74 21.70 -11.32
N ALA A 419 14.87 20.69 -11.35
CA ALA A 419 13.93 20.42 -10.28
C ALA A 419 14.48 19.35 -9.33
N LEU A 420 14.32 19.59 -8.03
CA LEU A 420 14.66 18.64 -6.98
C LEU A 420 13.39 17.91 -6.52
N LEU A 421 13.49 16.60 -6.40
CA LEU A 421 12.43 15.71 -5.97
C LEU A 421 12.79 15.08 -4.62
N PRO A 422 11.86 15.01 -3.64
CA PRO A 422 12.06 14.40 -2.33
C PRO A 422 11.92 12.87 -2.40
N ILE A 423 12.72 12.25 -3.27
CA ILE A 423 12.84 10.80 -3.40
C ILE A 423 14.26 10.44 -3.81
N GLY A 424 14.84 9.42 -3.18
CA GLY A 424 16.15 8.89 -3.53
C GLY A 424 16.24 7.38 -3.40
N TYR A 425 17.46 6.85 -3.38
CA TYR A 425 17.67 5.41 -3.34
C TYR A 425 17.28 4.77 -1.99
N ALA A 426 17.17 5.54 -0.90
CA ALA A 426 16.65 5.03 0.37
C ALA A 426 15.12 4.81 0.34
N ASP A 427 14.43 5.41 -0.63
CA ASP A 427 13.01 5.24 -0.87
C ASP A 427 12.70 4.11 -1.86
N GLY A 428 13.73 3.58 -2.52
CA GLY A 428 13.63 2.52 -3.54
C GLY A 428 13.90 2.98 -4.97
N LEU A 429 14.23 4.25 -5.20
CA LEU A 429 14.62 4.72 -6.55
C LEU A 429 16.07 4.31 -6.86
N ASP A 430 16.24 3.23 -7.61
CA ASP A 430 17.55 2.65 -7.90
C ASP A 430 18.53 3.68 -8.50
N ARG A 431 19.71 3.76 -7.91
CA ARG A 431 20.74 4.74 -8.25
C ARG A 431 21.22 4.64 -9.71
N ARG A 432 21.09 3.47 -10.35
CA ARG A 432 21.44 3.24 -11.76
C ARG A 432 20.54 4.00 -12.74
N LEU A 433 19.36 4.46 -12.31
CA LEU A 433 18.49 5.35 -13.10
C LEU A 433 19.04 6.78 -13.22
N GLY A 434 20.10 7.12 -12.50
CA GLY A 434 20.74 8.43 -12.61
C GLY A 434 21.42 8.67 -13.96
N ASN A 435 21.94 9.88 -14.15
CA ASN A 435 22.75 10.27 -15.31
C ASN A 435 22.08 10.03 -16.67
N GLY A 436 20.77 10.25 -16.77
CA GLY A 436 20.01 10.18 -18.01
C GLY A 436 19.54 8.78 -18.40
N VAL A 437 19.88 7.74 -17.63
CA VAL A 437 19.38 6.37 -17.86
C VAL A 437 17.87 6.32 -17.62
N GLY A 438 17.41 6.89 -16.50
CA GLY A 438 16.02 6.99 -16.13
C GLY A 438 15.41 8.35 -16.45
N SER A 439 14.08 8.37 -16.41
CA SER A 439 13.26 9.56 -16.67
C SER A 439 11.96 9.50 -15.90
N VAL A 440 11.38 10.66 -15.65
CA VAL A 440 10.09 10.85 -14.97
C VAL A 440 9.13 11.64 -15.84
N PHE A 441 7.87 11.77 -15.45
CA PHE A 441 6.88 12.58 -16.15
C PHE A 441 6.45 13.79 -15.32
N VAL A 442 6.48 14.98 -15.93
CA VAL A 442 5.97 16.23 -15.33
C VAL A 442 4.95 16.82 -16.29
N GLY A 443 3.70 17.00 -15.85
CA GLY A 443 2.62 17.46 -16.74
C GLY A 443 2.38 16.55 -17.96
N GLY A 444 2.76 15.27 -17.87
CA GLY A 444 2.69 14.32 -18.99
C GLY A 444 3.88 14.36 -19.95
N VAL A 445 4.84 15.26 -19.77
CA VAL A 445 6.08 15.33 -20.56
C VAL A 445 7.18 14.51 -19.88
N LYS A 446 7.91 13.71 -20.66
CA LYS A 446 9.03 12.88 -20.18
C LYS A 446 10.28 13.73 -19.98
N VAL A 447 10.87 13.64 -18.79
CA VAL A 447 11.98 14.48 -18.31
C VAL A 447 13.11 13.60 -17.78
N PRO A 448 14.37 13.77 -18.22
CA PRO A 448 15.48 12.93 -17.79
C PRO A 448 15.96 13.24 -16.36
N ILE A 449 16.43 12.21 -15.67
CA ILE A 449 17.15 12.35 -14.40
C ILE A 449 18.58 12.82 -14.68
N ILE A 450 19.04 13.87 -14.00
CA ILE A 450 20.38 14.44 -14.19
C ILE A 450 21.27 14.20 -12.96
N GLY A 451 22.49 13.74 -13.22
CA GLY A 451 23.45 13.42 -12.16
C GLY A 451 23.09 12.14 -11.40
N ASN A 452 23.87 11.87 -10.35
CA ASN A 452 23.63 10.71 -9.49
C ASN A 452 22.41 10.96 -8.59
N ILE A 453 21.56 9.95 -8.46
CA ILE A 453 20.51 9.90 -7.43
C ILE A 453 21.16 9.89 -6.05
N CYS A 454 20.68 10.76 -5.15
CA CYS A 454 21.13 10.87 -3.77
C CYS A 454 20.29 9.95 -2.86
N MET A 455 20.62 9.92 -1.57
CA MET A 455 19.92 9.07 -0.59
C MET A 455 18.43 9.39 -0.54
N ASP A 456 18.09 10.68 -0.44
CA ASP A 456 16.72 11.16 -0.23
C ASP A 456 16.25 12.13 -1.34
N LEU A 457 17.13 12.46 -2.31
CA LEU A 457 16.86 13.47 -3.34
C LEU A 457 17.24 13.00 -4.73
N THR A 458 16.45 13.44 -5.71
CA THR A 458 16.71 13.24 -7.14
C THR A 458 16.60 14.57 -7.88
N MET A 459 17.44 14.77 -8.89
CA MET A 459 17.42 15.96 -9.74
C MET A 459 16.98 15.60 -11.14
N ILE A 460 16.09 16.41 -11.72
CA ILE A 460 15.59 16.25 -13.08
C ILE A 460 15.76 17.55 -13.87
N ASP A 461 15.98 17.44 -15.17
CA ASP A 461 16.21 18.59 -16.06
C ASP A 461 14.91 19.07 -16.71
N VAL A 462 14.25 20.05 -16.11
CA VAL A 462 12.97 20.62 -16.57
C VAL A 462 13.15 21.84 -17.48
N THR A 463 14.31 21.97 -18.13
CA THR A 463 14.59 23.08 -19.04
C THR A 463 13.56 23.16 -20.17
N GLY A 464 12.98 24.34 -20.38
CA GLY A 464 11.93 24.56 -21.39
C GLY A 464 10.50 24.22 -20.95
N LEU A 465 10.31 23.71 -19.74
CA LEU A 465 8.98 23.44 -19.18
C LEU A 465 8.56 24.56 -18.20
N ASP A 466 7.29 24.96 -18.27
CA ASP A 466 6.67 25.83 -17.27
C ASP A 466 6.18 24.99 -16.09
N VAL A 467 7.00 24.90 -15.05
CA VAL A 467 6.76 24.09 -13.86
C VAL A 467 6.96 24.92 -12.61
N LYS A 468 6.26 24.56 -11.53
CA LYS A 468 6.35 25.20 -10.22
C LYS A 468 6.58 24.18 -9.11
N VAL A 469 7.08 24.68 -7.97
CA VAL A 469 7.15 23.91 -6.73
C VAL A 469 5.75 23.39 -6.38
N GLY A 470 5.67 22.10 -6.02
CA GLY A 470 4.43 21.39 -5.73
C GLY A 470 3.81 20.63 -6.91
N ASP A 471 4.28 20.83 -8.15
CA ASP A 471 3.76 20.09 -9.31
C ASP A 471 4.03 18.58 -9.17
N LYS A 472 3.05 17.76 -9.56
CA LYS A 472 3.13 16.29 -9.50
C LYS A 472 4.14 15.77 -10.53
N VAL A 473 5.02 14.90 -10.07
CA VAL A 473 6.02 14.19 -10.87
C VAL A 473 5.76 12.69 -10.76
N VAL A 474 5.59 12.01 -11.88
CA VAL A 474 5.28 10.57 -11.90
C VAL A 474 6.53 9.79 -12.30
N LEU A 475 6.94 8.83 -11.47
CA LEU A 475 8.10 7.99 -11.71
C LEU A 475 7.73 6.73 -12.49
N PHE A 476 6.63 6.08 -12.13
CA PHE A 476 6.05 5.01 -12.91
C PHE A 476 4.52 4.96 -12.73
N ASN A 477 3.83 4.53 -13.77
CA ASN A 477 2.38 4.38 -13.89
C ASN A 477 2.06 3.58 -15.17
N ASP A 478 0.84 3.68 -15.69
CA ASP A 478 0.42 3.00 -16.92
C ASP A 478 1.18 3.43 -18.19
N LYS A 479 1.84 4.60 -18.20
CA LYS A 479 2.65 5.08 -19.34
C LYS A 479 4.10 4.62 -19.30
N GLN A 480 4.61 4.38 -18.10
CA GLN A 480 5.95 3.86 -17.85
C GLN A 480 5.82 2.88 -16.70
N GLY A 481 5.63 1.61 -17.06
CA GLY A 481 5.32 0.54 -16.12
C GLY A 481 6.56 0.00 -15.42
N LEU A 482 6.33 -0.97 -14.53
CA LEU A 482 7.42 -1.63 -13.80
C LEU A 482 8.41 -2.34 -14.73
N SER A 483 7.93 -2.94 -15.82
CA SER A 483 8.77 -3.59 -16.83
C SER A 483 9.69 -2.62 -17.56
N ASP A 484 9.24 -1.40 -17.85
CA ASP A 484 10.07 -0.37 -18.47
C ASP A 484 11.24 0.02 -17.56
N ILE A 485 10.96 0.23 -16.27
CA ILE A 485 11.98 0.54 -15.26
C ILE A 485 12.94 -0.64 -15.08
N ALA A 486 12.42 -1.86 -15.01
CA ALA A 486 13.22 -3.06 -14.84
C ALA A 486 14.19 -3.27 -16.02
N ASN A 487 13.72 -3.04 -17.25
CA ASN A 487 14.54 -3.10 -18.47
C ASN A 487 15.68 -2.08 -18.45
N LEU A 488 15.42 -0.84 -18.03
CA LEU A 488 16.46 0.19 -17.89
C LEU A 488 17.52 -0.19 -16.85
N LEU A 489 17.13 -0.95 -15.83
CA LEU A 489 18.00 -1.42 -14.76
C LEU A 489 18.72 -2.73 -15.07
N GLY A 490 18.31 -3.46 -16.12
CA GLY A 490 18.77 -4.81 -16.38
C GLY A 490 18.35 -5.79 -15.26
N THR A 491 17.13 -5.65 -14.76
CA THR A 491 16.55 -6.51 -13.71
C THR A 491 15.10 -6.88 -14.05
N ILE A 492 14.36 -7.42 -13.09
CA ILE A 492 12.96 -7.85 -13.21
C ILE A 492 11.99 -6.91 -12.46
N PRO A 493 10.71 -6.80 -12.90
CA PRO A 493 9.70 -5.95 -12.25
C PRO A 493 9.51 -6.21 -10.75
N TYR A 494 9.76 -7.45 -10.32
CA TYR A 494 9.72 -7.85 -8.92
C TYR A 494 10.64 -6.99 -8.06
N GLU A 495 11.90 -6.76 -8.48
CA GLU A 495 12.86 -5.97 -7.72
C GLU A 495 12.49 -4.50 -7.66
N VAL A 496 11.93 -3.95 -8.75
CA VAL A 496 11.49 -2.55 -8.78
C VAL A 496 10.41 -2.30 -7.73
N LEU A 497 9.44 -3.20 -7.63
CA LEU A 497 8.32 -3.05 -6.71
C LEU A 497 8.71 -3.36 -5.26
N SER A 498 9.43 -4.47 -5.02
CA SER A 498 9.77 -4.91 -3.68
C SER A 498 10.79 -4.01 -2.97
N ASN A 499 11.57 -3.23 -3.73
CA ASN A 499 12.55 -2.29 -3.18
C ASN A 499 11.94 -0.94 -2.76
N ILE A 500 10.66 -0.68 -3.05
CA ILE A 500 10.01 0.56 -2.59
C ILE A 500 9.90 0.53 -1.06
N SER A 501 10.62 1.44 -0.42
CA SER A 501 10.78 1.51 1.03
C SER A 501 9.45 1.71 1.75
N VAL A 502 9.31 1.17 2.96
CA VAL A 502 8.17 1.42 3.86
C VAL A 502 7.98 2.89 4.23
N ARG A 503 9.01 3.73 4.02
CA ARG A 503 8.95 5.19 4.21
C ARG A 503 8.03 5.91 3.22
N VAL A 504 7.86 5.33 2.03
CA VAL A 504 6.94 5.86 1.02
C VAL A 504 5.50 5.64 1.47
N ARG A 505 4.67 6.68 1.48
CA ARG A 505 3.26 6.50 1.86
C ARG A 505 2.52 5.72 0.80
N ARG A 506 1.82 4.64 1.18
CA ARG A 506 0.88 3.94 0.30
C ARG A 506 -0.52 4.56 0.41
N LEU A 507 -1.17 4.72 -0.74
CA LEU A 507 -2.55 5.17 -0.87
C LEU A 507 -3.34 4.11 -1.65
N TYR A 508 -4.40 3.59 -1.06
CA TYR A 508 -5.25 2.57 -1.67
C TYR A 508 -6.55 3.22 -2.13
N TYR A 509 -6.98 2.93 -3.35
CA TYR A 509 -8.22 3.48 -3.88
C TYR A 509 -8.96 2.50 -4.78
N ARG A 510 -10.24 2.82 -4.98
CA ARG A 510 -11.19 2.21 -5.91
C ARG A 510 -11.94 3.34 -6.61
N GLU A 511 -12.28 3.14 -7.87
CA GLU A 511 -13.00 4.10 -8.72
C GLU A 511 -14.51 3.82 -8.79
#